data_AF-A0A7X7ZR35-F1
#
_entry.id   AF-A0A7X7ZR35-F1
#
_cell.length_a   1.000
_cell.length_b   1.000
_cell.length_c   1.000
_cell.angle_alpha   90.00
_cell.angle_beta   90.00
_cell.angle_gamma   90.00
#
_symmetry.space_group_name_H-M   'P 1'
#
loop_
_entity.id
_entity.type
_entity.pdbx_description
1 polymer ?
#
loop_
_entity_poly.entity_id
_entity_poly.type
_entity_poly.pdbx_seq_one_letter_code
_entity_poly.pdbx_strand_id
1 'polypeptide(L)'
;MFKRLILAFFCLAALSALAAKVKPLSFTDPGNRRLLKTDAGNHWYYRSLPERSMTLGVEGISAIQLRSFGLDNLRKPQVTTIIGKEKKTWDLSLEQRLNGYYIYRELSIPIPAGTKSIELLCYERGIYFRAFHTVKTAPKPKPAKPANLAIKAHGGVITVSHNGTDSPYYVFNSSQGMKFTLNSGRSAILYVRARLLDRSLPAFQIYRNGVLLDTKEFTLRRSTKYKAMGVEHLTIGMKIELAGQSGPAEYELRAVSDHMFFARPVLRKAN
;
A
#
# COMPACT_ATOMS: atom_id res chain seq x y z
N MET A 1 10.97 1.32 -39.78
CA MET A 1 9.58 0.98 -39.40
C MET A 1 9.46 0.33 -38.01
N PHE A 2 10.42 -0.51 -37.59
CA PHE A 2 10.41 -1.18 -36.27
C PHE A 2 10.26 -0.26 -35.04
N LYS A 3 10.92 0.91 -35.03
CA LYS A 3 10.82 1.88 -33.90
C LYS A 3 9.42 2.49 -33.72
N ARG A 4 8.64 2.62 -34.80
CA ARG A 4 7.25 3.13 -34.74
C ARG A 4 6.27 2.06 -34.26
N LEU A 5 6.57 0.78 -34.53
CA LEU A 5 5.78 -0.36 -34.07
C LEU A 5 5.90 -0.58 -32.55
N ILE A 6 7.11 -0.43 -31.99
CA ILE A 6 7.38 -0.57 -30.55
C ILE A 6 6.71 0.56 -29.75
N LEU A 7 6.69 1.78 -30.27
CA LEU A 7 6.00 2.91 -29.64
C LEU A 7 4.48 2.73 -29.66
N ALA A 8 3.92 2.20 -30.75
CA ALA A 8 2.50 1.84 -30.83
C ALA A 8 2.13 0.73 -29.84
N PHE A 9 3.02 -0.26 -29.64
CA PHE A 9 2.81 -1.32 -28.66
C PHE A 9 2.87 -0.82 -27.20
N PHE A 10 3.76 0.13 -26.91
CA PHE A 10 3.82 0.81 -25.61
C PHE A 10 2.59 1.71 -25.36
N CYS A 11 2.08 2.39 -26.38
CA CYS A 11 0.85 3.18 -26.27
C CYS A 11 -0.40 2.29 -26.09
N LEU A 12 -0.47 1.12 -26.74
CA LEU A 12 -1.58 0.17 -26.54
C LEU A 12 -1.53 -0.50 -25.16
N ALA A 13 -0.34 -0.84 -24.65
CA ALA A 13 -0.16 -1.39 -23.30
C ALA A 13 -0.41 -0.36 -22.19
N ALA A 14 -0.20 0.93 -22.46
CA ALA A 14 -0.55 2.01 -21.54
C ALA A 14 -2.07 2.29 -21.49
N LEU A 15 -2.83 1.87 -22.50
CA LEU A 15 -4.29 1.98 -22.57
C LEU A 15 -5.04 0.80 -21.94
N SER A 16 -4.36 -0.29 -21.57
CA SER A 16 -4.90 -1.25 -20.59
C SER A 16 -4.84 -0.73 -19.15
N ALA A 17 -5.05 0.58 -18.98
CA ALA A 17 -5.27 1.22 -17.71
C ALA A 17 -6.55 0.64 -17.09
N LEU A 18 -6.38 -0.17 -16.04
CA LEU A 18 -7.41 -0.55 -15.06
C LEU A 18 -8.81 -0.71 -15.67
N ALA A 19 -9.08 -1.83 -16.35
CA ALA A 19 -10.45 -2.26 -16.56
C ALA A 19 -11.08 -2.43 -15.17
N ALA A 20 -11.88 -1.44 -14.75
CA ALA A 20 -12.40 -1.37 -13.41
C ALA A 20 -13.25 -2.63 -13.16
N LYS A 21 -12.94 -3.35 -12.08
CA LYS A 21 -13.55 -4.66 -11.84
C LYS A 21 -15.04 -4.49 -11.56
N VAL A 22 -15.86 -4.88 -12.53
CA VAL A 22 -17.31 -4.91 -12.42
C VAL A 22 -17.71 -6.15 -11.62
N LYS A 23 -18.50 -5.96 -10.55
CA LYS A 23 -19.05 -7.06 -9.74
C LYS A 23 -20.57 -7.10 -9.88
N PRO A 24 -21.17 -8.29 -9.99
CA PRO A 24 -22.62 -8.42 -10.01
C PRO A 24 -23.19 -8.19 -8.60
N LEU A 25 -24.33 -7.50 -8.53
CA LEU A 25 -25.18 -7.42 -7.34
C LEU A 25 -26.25 -8.50 -7.41
N SER A 26 -26.78 -8.88 -6.25
CA SER A 26 -27.85 -9.87 -6.11
C SER A 26 -29.09 -9.19 -5.57
N PHE A 27 -30.25 -9.53 -6.14
CA PHE A 27 -31.54 -9.13 -5.58
C PHE A 27 -31.83 -9.95 -4.33
N THR A 28 -32.46 -9.33 -3.34
CA THR A 28 -32.86 -10.00 -2.09
C THR A 28 -34.11 -10.86 -2.26
N ASP A 29 -34.97 -10.47 -3.19
CA ASP A 29 -36.33 -10.98 -3.40
C ASP A 29 -36.62 -11.20 -4.91
N PRO A 30 -35.76 -11.93 -5.64
CA PRO A 30 -36.00 -12.22 -7.05
C PRO A 30 -37.20 -13.17 -7.21
N GLY A 31 -38.04 -12.94 -8.23
CA GLY A 31 -39.17 -13.82 -8.54
C GLY A 31 -38.75 -15.04 -9.37
N ASN A 32 -38.27 -14.81 -10.59
CA ASN A 32 -37.83 -15.88 -11.50
C ASN A 32 -36.45 -15.53 -12.09
N ARG A 33 -35.67 -16.52 -12.48
CA ARG A 33 -34.32 -16.34 -13.04
C ARG A 33 -34.15 -16.99 -14.40
N ARG A 34 -33.31 -16.41 -15.25
CA ARG A 34 -32.90 -17.00 -16.53
C ARG A 34 -31.42 -16.73 -16.80
N LEU A 35 -30.73 -17.74 -17.34
CA LEU A 35 -29.32 -17.63 -17.66
C LEU A 35 -29.16 -17.01 -19.04
N LEU A 36 -28.40 -15.92 -19.12
CA LEU A 36 -27.93 -15.38 -20.38
C LEU A 36 -26.43 -15.60 -20.49
N LYS A 37 -26.01 -16.23 -21.59
CA LYS A 37 -24.61 -16.44 -21.93
C LYS A 37 -24.21 -15.40 -22.96
N THR A 38 -23.25 -14.54 -22.62
CA THR A 38 -22.67 -13.56 -23.54
C THR A 38 -21.15 -13.62 -23.46
N ASP A 39 -20.47 -12.96 -24.39
CA ASP A 39 -19.00 -12.86 -24.37
C ASP A 39 -18.49 -12.15 -23.10
N ALA A 40 -19.32 -11.32 -22.48
CA ALA A 40 -19.01 -10.64 -21.22
C ALA A 40 -19.16 -11.56 -19.98
N GLY A 41 -19.71 -12.78 -20.15
CA GLY A 41 -19.85 -13.77 -19.09
C GLY A 41 -21.23 -14.44 -19.03
N ASN A 42 -21.31 -15.46 -18.19
CA ASN A 42 -22.54 -16.21 -17.92
C ASN A 42 -23.19 -15.68 -16.65
N HIS A 43 -24.34 -15.01 -16.78
CA HIS A 43 -25.02 -14.40 -15.63
C HIS A 43 -26.49 -14.81 -15.54
N TRP A 44 -26.94 -15.07 -14.31
CA TRP A 44 -28.36 -15.21 -13.99
C TRP A 44 -29.00 -13.83 -13.91
N TYR A 45 -29.96 -13.56 -14.78
CA TYR A 45 -30.81 -12.38 -14.71
C TYR A 45 -32.14 -12.76 -14.05
N TYR A 46 -32.78 -11.79 -13.42
CA TYR A 46 -33.98 -12.00 -12.61
C TYR A 46 -35.11 -11.09 -13.04
N ARG A 47 -36.34 -11.54 -12.84
CA ARG A 47 -37.54 -10.71 -12.92
C ARG A 47 -38.29 -10.78 -11.61
N SER A 48 -39.06 -9.73 -11.31
CA SER A 48 -39.92 -9.72 -10.12
C SER A 48 -41.06 -10.72 -10.23
N LEU A 49 -41.70 -10.98 -9.11
CA LEU A 49 -43.05 -11.55 -9.10
C LEU A 49 -44.05 -10.53 -9.68
N PRO A 50 -45.22 -10.98 -10.17
CA PRO A 50 -46.25 -10.08 -10.68
C PRO A 50 -46.56 -8.96 -9.70
N GLU A 51 -46.58 -7.72 -10.18
CA GLU A 51 -46.92 -6.50 -9.41
C GLU A 51 -46.03 -6.25 -8.19
N ARG A 52 -44.86 -6.90 -8.11
CA ARG A 52 -43.87 -6.66 -7.06
C ARG A 52 -42.61 -6.02 -7.64
N SER A 53 -41.91 -5.26 -6.80
CA SER A 53 -40.54 -4.84 -7.07
C SER A 53 -39.54 -5.92 -6.65
N MET A 54 -38.28 -5.78 -7.08
CA MET A 54 -37.13 -6.49 -6.52
C MET A 54 -36.20 -5.48 -5.87
N THR A 55 -35.60 -5.84 -4.75
CA THR A 55 -34.74 -4.97 -3.94
C THR A 55 -33.27 -5.34 -4.10
N LEU A 56 -32.41 -4.32 -4.14
CA LEU A 56 -30.94 -4.43 -4.17
C LEU A 56 -30.34 -3.68 -2.98
N GLY A 57 -29.37 -4.31 -2.31
CA GLY A 57 -28.48 -3.61 -1.37
C GLY A 57 -27.43 -2.80 -2.13
N VAL A 58 -27.35 -1.49 -1.86
CA VAL A 58 -26.46 -0.54 -2.56
C VAL A 58 -25.63 0.32 -1.62
N GLU A 59 -25.49 -0.10 -0.37
CA GLU A 59 -24.67 0.61 0.62
C GLU A 59 -23.22 0.78 0.14
N GLY A 60 -22.73 2.03 0.13
CA GLY A 60 -21.39 2.37 -0.33
C GLY A 60 -21.18 2.35 -1.85
N ILE A 61 -22.24 2.19 -2.64
CA ILE A 61 -22.19 2.16 -4.11
C ILE A 61 -22.64 3.52 -4.66
N SER A 62 -21.89 4.10 -5.60
CA SER A 62 -22.21 5.40 -6.21
C SER A 62 -23.11 5.32 -7.44
N ALA A 63 -23.09 4.19 -8.14
CA ALA A 63 -23.92 3.94 -9.32
C ALA A 63 -24.04 2.43 -9.57
N ILE A 64 -25.19 2.02 -10.09
CA ILE A 64 -25.40 0.66 -10.59
C ILE A 64 -25.51 0.67 -12.11
N GLN A 65 -24.96 -0.36 -12.73
CA GLN A 65 -25.12 -0.69 -14.14
C GLN A 65 -26.19 -1.77 -14.25
N LEU A 66 -27.35 -1.41 -14.79
CA LEU A 66 -28.48 -2.31 -14.95
C LEU A 66 -28.51 -2.85 -16.38
N ARG A 67 -28.23 -4.14 -16.52
CA ARG A 67 -28.34 -4.87 -17.79
C ARG A 67 -29.66 -5.60 -17.85
N SER A 68 -30.25 -5.69 -19.03
CA SER A 68 -31.53 -6.38 -19.20
C SER A 68 -31.71 -7.02 -20.58
N PHE A 69 -32.61 -7.99 -20.65
CA PHE A 69 -33.08 -8.57 -21.90
C PHE A 69 -34.55 -9.00 -21.81
N GLY A 70 -35.22 -8.99 -22.95
CA GLY A 70 -36.61 -9.41 -23.14
C GLY A 70 -36.73 -10.76 -23.86
N LEU A 71 -37.84 -11.46 -23.61
CA LEU A 71 -38.22 -12.67 -24.36
C LEU A 71 -38.95 -12.35 -25.67
N ASP A 72 -39.68 -11.23 -25.68
CA ASP A 72 -40.58 -10.83 -26.75
C ASP A 72 -40.22 -9.44 -27.28
N ASN A 73 -40.71 -9.12 -28.48
CA ASN A 73 -40.57 -7.79 -29.06
C ASN A 73 -41.58 -6.83 -28.42
N LEU A 74 -41.18 -6.13 -27.36
CA LEU A 74 -42.04 -5.22 -26.62
C LEU A 74 -42.03 -3.81 -27.22
N ARG A 75 -43.19 -3.15 -27.24
CA ARG A 75 -43.32 -1.75 -27.69
C ARG A 75 -43.03 -0.81 -26.52
N LYS A 76 -41.88 -0.13 -26.55
CA LYS A 76 -41.42 0.81 -25.51
C LYS A 76 -41.32 0.19 -24.10
N PRO A 77 -40.49 -0.84 -23.92
CA PRO A 77 -40.30 -1.45 -22.61
C PRO A 77 -39.67 -0.46 -21.62
N GLN A 78 -40.09 -0.50 -20.35
CA GLN A 78 -39.66 0.42 -19.30
C GLN A 78 -39.37 -0.29 -17.98
N VAL A 79 -38.53 0.32 -17.16
CA VAL A 79 -38.28 -0.08 -15.77
C VAL A 79 -38.29 1.15 -14.86
N THR A 80 -38.87 1.00 -13.66
CA THR A 80 -38.93 2.05 -12.66
C THR A 80 -38.01 1.72 -11.50
N THR A 81 -37.14 2.67 -11.15
CA THR A 81 -36.32 2.62 -9.94
C THR A 81 -37.02 3.39 -8.83
N ILE A 82 -37.03 2.85 -7.61
CA ILE A 82 -37.56 3.51 -6.42
C ILE A 82 -36.44 3.62 -5.38
N ILE A 83 -36.12 4.86 -4.98
CA ILE A 83 -35.12 5.16 -3.93
C ILE A 83 -35.81 6.01 -2.88
N GLY A 84 -36.05 5.44 -1.69
CA GLY A 84 -36.87 6.08 -0.67
C GLY A 84 -38.29 6.33 -1.19
N LYS A 85 -38.68 7.60 -1.34
CA LYS A 85 -40.00 8.00 -1.88
C LYS A 85 -39.96 8.40 -3.35
N GLU A 86 -38.79 8.52 -3.96
CA GLU A 86 -38.64 8.98 -5.33
C GLU A 86 -38.75 7.81 -6.31
N LYS A 87 -39.61 7.99 -7.33
CA LYS A 87 -39.78 7.06 -8.43
C LYS A 87 -39.23 7.68 -9.71
N LYS A 88 -38.41 6.93 -10.43
CA LYS A 88 -37.88 7.34 -11.73
C LYS A 88 -38.01 6.21 -12.74
N THR A 89 -38.64 6.50 -13.87
CA THR A 89 -38.83 5.55 -14.98
C THR A 89 -37.74 5.71 -16.01
N TRP A 90 -37.27 4.58 -16.56
CA TRP A 90 -36.24 4.50 -17.56
C TRP A 90 -36.74 3.69 -18.75
N ASP A 91 -36.55 4.23 -19.95
CA ASP A 91 -36.83 3.53 -21.20
C ASP A 91 -35.73 2.51 -21.51
N LEU A 92 -36.15 1.30 -21.88
CA LEU A 92 -35.26 0.23 -22.33
C LEU A 92 -35.15 0.27 -23.85
N SER A 93 -34.01 0.76 -24.34
CA SER A 93 -33.72 0.82 -25.78
C SER A 93 -33.08 -0.48 -26.25
N LEU A 94 -33.62 -1.08 -27.32
CA LEU A 94 -33.06 -2.30 -27.91
C LEU A 94 -31.64 -2.02 -28.44
N GLU A 95 -30.68 -2.84 -28.03
CA GLU A 95 -29.29 -2.77 -28.49
C GLU A 95 -29.00 -3.85 -29.52
N GLN A 96 -29.39 -5.10 -29.25
CA GLN A 96 -29.16 -6.21 -30.16
C GLN A 96 -30.14 -7.37 -29.95
N ARG A 97 -30.19 -8.29 -30.92
CA ARG A 97 -30.88 -9.57 -30.80
C ARG A 97 -29.85 -10.69 -30.71
N LEU A 98 -30.00 -11.60 -29.75
CA LEU A 98 -29.08 -12.71 -29.54
C LEU A 98 -29.83 -13.96 -29.11
N ASN A 99 -29.72 -15.06 -29.87
CA ASN A 99 -30.33 -16.36 -29.55
C ASN A 99 -31.83 -16.27 -29.19
N GLY A 100 -32.58 -15.44 -29.91
CA GLY A 100 -34.01 -15.21 -29.67
C GLY A 100 -34.33 -14.22 -28.54
N TYR A 101 -33.33 -13.68 -27.84
CA TYR A 101 -33.51 -12.63 -26.82
C TYR A 101 -33.33 -11.23 -27.40
N TYR A 102 -34.08 -10.28 -26.83
CA TYR A 102 -34.01 -8.85 -27.12
C TYR A 102 -33.15 -8.17 -26.05
N ILE A 103 -31.87 -7.93 -26.34
CA ILE A 103 -30.94 -7.34 -25.37
C ILE A 103 -31.07 -5.82 -25.43
N TYR A 104 -31.33 -5.21 -24.27
CA TYR A 104 -31.45 -3.76 -24.15
C TYR A 104 -30.13 -3.14 -23.70
N ARG A 105 -29.91 -1.89 -24.12
CA ARG A 105 -28.76 -1.09 -23.73
C ARG A 105 -28.67 -0.98 -22.20
N GLU A 106 -27.44 -1.06 -21.69
CA GLU A 106 -27.16 -0.90 -20.26
C GLU A 106 -27.60 0.48 -19.75
N LEU A 107 -28.29 0.51 -18.60
CA LEU A 107 -28.65 1.74 -17.91
C LEU A 107 -27.67 2.01 -16.76
N SER A 108 -27.14 3.23 -16.69
CA SER A 108 -26.35 3.70 -15.54
C SER A 108 -27.26 4.49 -14.60
N ILE A 109 -27.59 3.90 -13.45
CA ILE A 109 -28.46 4.50 -12.45
C ILE A 109 -27.59 5.04 -11.29
N PRO A 110 -27.53 6.37 -11.09
CA PRO A 110 -26.79 6.95 -9.97
C PRO A 110 -27.48 6.63 -8.64
N ILE A 111 -26.69 6.38 -7.60
CA ILE A 111 -27.16 6.08 -6.25
C ILE A 111 -26.78 7.25 -5.33
N PRO A 112 -27.75 7.94 -4.70
CA PRO A 112 -27.46 9.01 -3.75
C PRO A 112 -26.62 8.52 -2.56
N ALA A 113 -25.75 9.37 -2.03
CA ALA A 113 -24.93 9.03 -0.87
C ALA A 113 -25.80 8.65 0.35
N GLY A 114 -25.41 7.60 1.06
CA GLY A 114 -26.15 7.09 2.24
C GLY A 114 -27.34 6.18 1.91
N THR A 115 -27.63 5.91 0.62
CA THR A 115 -28.67 4.96 0.21
C THR A 115 -28.26 3.53 0.58
N LYS A 116 -29.12 2.82 1.32
CA LYS A 116 -28.90 1.41 1.69
C LYS A 116 -29.49 0.44 0.67
N SER A 117 -30.66 0.76 0.12
CA SER A 117 -31.38 -0.09 -0.83
C SER A 117 -32.04 0.71 -1.95
N ILE A 118 -32.27 0.04 -3.07
CA ILE A 118 -33.04 0.51 -4.22
C ILE A 118 -33.99 -0.61 -4.66
N GLU A 119 -35.19 -0.24 -5.08
CA GLU A 119 -36.14 -1.17 -5.67
C GLU A 119 -36.22 -0.99 -7.18
N LEU A 120 -36.41 -2.11 -7.89
CA LEU A 120 -36.68 -2.17 -9.31
C LEU A 120 -38.08 -2.74 -9.55
N LEU A 121 -38.93 -1.94 -10.17
CA LEU A 121 -40.27 -2.32 -10.58
C LEU A 121 -40.34 -2.37 -12.11
N CYS A 122 -40.76 -3.51 -12.66
CA CYS A 122 -40.99 -3.66 -14.08
C CYS A 122 -42.31 -4.43 -14.26
N TYR A 123 -43.27 -3.82 -14.95
CA TYR A 123 -44.56 -4.46 -15.23
C TYR A 123 -44.43 -5.49 -16.36
N GLU A 124 -43.47 -5.30 -17.27
CA GLU A 124 -43.24 -6.18 -18.40
C GLU A 124 -42.61 -7.51 -17.98
N ARG A 125 -43.44 -8.55 -17.95
CA ARG A 125 -43.06 -9.87 -17.43
C ARG A 125 -42.01 -10.60 -18.26
N GLY A 126 -41.83 -10.21 -19.51
CA GLY A 126 -40.83 -10.78 -20.41
C GLY A 126 -39.42 -10.29 -20.15
N ILE A 127 -39.19 -9.31 -19.25
CA ILE A 127 -37.90 -8.66 -19.08
C ILE A 127 -37.18 -9.17 -17.83
N TYR A 128 -35.90 -9.51 -18.00
CA TYR A 128 -35.01 -9.97 -16.95
C TYR A 128 -33.86 -8.99 -16.76
N PHE A 129 -33.44 -8.76 -15.51
CA PHE A 129 -32.47 -7.76 -15.10
C PHE A 129 -31.31 -8.35 -14.31
N ARG A 130 -30.13 -7.75 -14.44
CA ARG A 130 -28.99 -7.96 -13.56
C ARG A 130 -28.32 -6.62 -13.28
N ALA A 131 -28.14 -6.29 -12.01
CA ALA A 131 -27.37 -5.13 -11.60
C ALA A 131 -25.90 -5.49 -11.39
N PHE A 132 -25.04 -4.56 -11.77
CA PHE A 132 -23.60 -4.61 -11.56
C PHE A 132 -23.13 -3.30 -10.95
N HIS A 133 -21.98 -3.32 -10.31
CA HIS A 133 -21.32 -2.10 -9.85
C HIS A 133 -19.82 -2.18 -10.06
N THR A 134 -19.21 -1.02 -10.27
CA THR A 134 -17.77 -0.91 -10.40
C THR A 134 -17.13 -0.82 -9.03
N VAL A 135 -16.26 -1.77 -8.70
CA VAL A 135 -15.46 -1.68 -7.48
C VAL A 135 -14.34 -0.67 -7.71
N LYS A 136 -14.41 0.48 -7.03
CA LYS A 136 -13.25 1.37 -6.89
C LYS A 136 -12.21 0.61 -6.07
N THR A 137 -11.27 -0.05 -6.73
CA THR A 137 -10.10 -0.60 -6.04
C THR A 137 -9.29 0.58 -5.52
N ALA A 138 -9.30 0.79 -4.20
CA ALA A 138 -8.33 1.68 -3.57
C ALA A 138 -6.92 1.22 -4.01
N PRO A 139 -6.03 2.15 -4.40
CA PRO A 139 -4.67 1.78 -4.79
C PRO A 139 -4.01 1.04 -3.62
N LYS A 140 -3.56 -0.19 -3.85
CA LYS A 140 -2.78 -0.92 -2.84
C LYS A 140 -1.54 -0.09 -2.50
N PRO A 141 -1.17 0.07 -1.21
CA PRO A 141 0.06 0.76 -0.85
C PRO A 141 1.23 0.03 -1.50
N LYS A 142 2.03 0.76 -2.28
CA LYS A 142 3.25 0.21 -2.87
C LYS A 142 4.19 -0.21 -1.72
N PRO A 143 4.83 -1.40 -1.79
CA PRO A 143 5.81 -1.77 -0.78
C PRO A 143 6.93 -0.73 -0.78
N ALA A 144 7.15 -0.10 0.38
CA ALA A 144 8.23 0.87 0.53
C ALA A 144 9.57 0.15 0.42
N LYS A 145 10.45 0.67 -0.45
CA LYS A 145 11.82 0.15 -0.56
C LYS A 145 12.52 0.33 0.80
N PRO A 146 13.14 -0.72 1.37
CA PRO A 146 13.83 -0.60 2.66
C PRO A 146 14.95 0.45 2.55
N ALA A 147 15.10 1.27 3.58
CA ALA A 147 16.15 2.27 3.63
C ALA A 147 17.54 1.59 3.58
N ASN A 148 18.48 2.21 2.87
CA ASN A 148 19.83 1.69 2.68
C ASN A 148 20.62 1.56 3.99
N LEU A 149 20.33 2.44 4.95
CA LEU A 149 20.77 2.39 6.33
C LEU A 149 19.57 2.71 7.19
N ALA A 150 19.25 1.83 8.15
CA ALA A 150 18.16 2.07 9.09
C ALA A 150 18.62 1.72 10.51
N ILE A 151 18.50 2.69 11.41
CA ILE A 151 18.70 2.49 12.84
C ILE A 151 17.48 1.75 13.41
N LYS A 152 17.73 0.72 14.21
CA LYS A 152 16.70 -0.19 14.74
C LYS A 152 16.54 -0.07 16.25
N ALA A 153 17.63 0.10 16.99
CA ALA A 153 17.62 0.25 18.43
C ALA A 153 18.79 1.12 18.90
N HIS A 154 18.60 1.91 19.95
CA HIS A 154 19.62 2.71 20.63
C HIS A 154 19.06 3.24 21.96
N GLY A 155 19.93 3.62 22.90
CA GLY A 155 19.54 4.18 24.20
C GLY A 155 19.24 5.68 24.23
N GLY A 156 19.33 6.34 23.08
CA GLY A 156 19.03 7.76 22.93
C GLY A 156 19.78 8.36 21.77
N VAL A 157 19.60 9.64 21.53
CA VAL A 157 20.36 10.42 20.54
C VAL A 157 21.00 11.58 21.26
N ILE A 158 22.30 11.78 21.04
CA ILE A 158 23.06 12.91 21.54
C ILE A 158 23.66 13.69 20.36
N THR A 159 23.65 15.01 20.46
CA THR A 159 24.31 15.86 19.48
C THR A 159 25.78 16.03 19.84
N VAL A 160 26.66 15.69 18.89
CA VAL A 160 28.09 15.95 18.98
C VAL A 160 28.43 17.09 18.04
N SER A 161 29.02 18.16 18.59
CA SER A 161 29.38 19.38 17.88
C SER A 161 30.87 19.41 17.56
N HIS A 162 31.22 19.87 16.36
CA HIS A 162 32.60 20.11 15.93
C HIS A 162 32.65 21.24 14.90
N ASN A 163 33.46 22.28 15.15
CA ASN A 163 33.60 23.44 14.26
C ASN A 163 32.25 24.03 13.79
N GLY A 164 31.30 24.20 14.71
CA GLY A 164 29.96 24.73 14.40
C GLY A 164 29.03 23.77 13.65
N THR A 165 29.47 22.53 13.37
CA THR A 165 28.62 21.49 12.79
C THR A 165 28.13 20.52 13.85
N ASP A 166 26.83 20.35 13.90
CA ASP A 166 26.16 19.42 14.80
C ASP A 166 25.82 18.11 14.11
N SER A 167 25.99 17.02 14.84
CA SER A 167 25.88 15.67 14.31
C SER A 167 25.18 14.76 15.29
N PRO A 168 24.11 14.06 14.89
CA PRO A 168 23.45 13.10 15.77
C PRO A 168 24.31 11.83 15.90
N TYR A 169 24.50 11.41 17.14
CA TYR A 169 25.09 10.13 17.51
C TYR A 169 24.09 9.35 18.36
N TYR A 170 24.06 8.04 18.17
CA TYR A 170 23.18 7.13 18.89
C TYR A 170 23.90 6.56 20.10
N VAL A 171 23.22 6.58 21.25
CA VAL A 171 23.78 6.15 22.52
C VAL A 171 23.68 4.64 22.67
N PHE A 172 24.72 4.01 23.21
CA PHE A 172 24.67 2.63 23.68
C PHE A 172 25.55 2.43 24.92
N ASN A 173 25.24 1.40 25.70
CA ASN A 173 25.95 0.98 26.92
C ASN A 173 25.79 -0.54 27.12
N SER A 174 26.12 -1.04 28.31
CA SER A 174 26.05 -2.48 28.64
C SER A 174 24.61 -2.99 28.69
N SER A 175 23.68 -2.16 29.16
CA SER A 175 22.25 -2.49 29.25
C SER A 175 21.52 -2.38 27.92
N GLN A 176 21.94 -1.46 27.04
CA GLN A 176 21.26 -1.17 25.79
C GLN A 176 22.25 -1.01 24.63
N GLY A 177 22.26 -1.99 23.75
CA GLY A 177 23.02 -1.96 22.51
C GLY A 177 22.43 -1.02 21.46
N MET A 178 23.27 -0.62 20.50
CA MET A 178 22.83 0.07 19.29
C MET A 178 22.73 -0.93 18.14
N LYS A 179 21.56 -1.01 17.48
CA LYS A 179 21.34 -1.87 16.30
C LYS A 179 21.04 -1.04 15.07
N PHE A 180 21.61 -1.41 13.93
CA PHE A 180 21.29 -0.82 12.64
C PHE A 180 21.45 -1.83 11.50
N THR A 181 20.77 -1.57 10.39
CA THR A 181 20.80 -2.42 9.19
C THR A 181 21.44 -1.69 8.03
N LEU A 182 22.23 -2.42 7.24
CA LEU A 182 22.79 -1.96 5.96
C LEU A 182 22.19 -2.83 4.83
N ASN A 183 21.45 -2.21 3.92
CA ASN A 183 20.69 -2.91 2.87
C ASN A 183 21.18 -2.62 1.44
N SER A 184 22.26 -1.84 1.29
CA SER A 184 22.62 -1.22 0.01
C SER A 184 23.83 -1.82 -0.70
N GLY A 185 24.40 -2.89 -0.16
CA GLY A 185 25.68 -3.44 -0.65
C GLY A 185 26.89 -2.52 -0.48
N ARG A 186 26.68 -1.28 -0.03
CA ARG A 186 27.72 -0.26 0.16
C ARG A 186 28.38 -0.40 1.52
N SER A 187 29.66 -0.07 1.56
CA SER A 187 30.40 0.08 2.81
C SER A 187 29.88 1.27 3.63
N ALA A 188 29.97 1.14 4.95
CA ALA A 188 29.65 2.22 5.88
C ALA A 188 30.87 2.56 6.73
N ILE A 189 30.93 3.80 7.22
CA ILE A 189 31.88 4.21 8.23
C ILE A 189 31.10 4.38 9.52
N LEU A 190 31.58 3.72 10.57
CA LEU A 190 31.09 3.86 11.92
C LEU A 190 32.04 4.76 12.71
N TYR A 191 31.54 5.92 13.14
CA TYR A 191 32.25 6.81 14.05
C TYR A 191 31.79 6.53 15.48
N VAL A 192 32.71 6.16 16.36
CA VAL A 192 32.39 5.86 17.77
C VAL A 192 33.19 6.78 18.69
N ARG A 193 32.57 7.23 19.77
CA ARG A 193 33.18 7.96 20.88
C ARG A 193 32.67 7.41 22.19
N ALA A 194 33.40 7.63 23.27
CA ALA A 194 32.97 7.26 24.61
C ALA A 194 33.03 8.48 25.53
N ARG A 195 32.09 8.54 26.47
CA ARG A 195 32.22 9.39 27.67
C ARG A 195 33.17 8.68 28.63
N LEU A 196 34.23 9.37 29.02
CA LEU A 196 35.10 8.91 30.10
C LEU A 196 34.43 9.24 31.42
N LEU A 197 34.11 8.20 32.19
CA LEU A 197 33.54 8.32 33.53
C LEU A 197 34.62 8.22 34.60
N ASP A 198 35.58 7.33 34.40
CA ASP A 198 36.66 7.05 35.33
C ASP A 198 38.00 6.86 34.59
N ARG A 199 38.95 6.16 35.24
CA ARG A 199 40.28 5.86 34.70
C ARG A 199 40.35 4.51 33.98
N SER A 200 39.25 3.77 33.85
CA SER A 200 39.20 2.51 33.12
C SER A 200 39.02 2.76 31.61
N LEU A 201 39.44 1.78 30.80
CA LEU A 201 39.44 1.93 29.35
C LEU A 201 38.05 1.59 28.78
N PRO A 202 37.43 2.49 28.00
CA PRO A 202 36.15 2.19 27.35
C PRO A 202 36.33 1.11 26.29
N ALA A 203 35.62 -0.01 26.43
CA ALA A 203 35.63 -1.12 25.48
C ALA A 203 34.21 -1.50 25.02
N PHE A 204 34.08 -1.82 23.73
CA PHE A 204 32.83 -2.28 23.13
C PHE A 204 33.07 -3.35 22.06
N GLN A 205 32.02 -4.12 21.78
CA GLN A 205 32.01 -5.18 20.78
C GLN A 205 31.10 -4.83 19.62
N ILE A 206 31.48 -5.32 18.45
CA ILE A 206 30.74 -5.17 17.20
C ILE A 206 30.27 -6.55 16.78
N TYR A 207 28.96 -6.72 16.63
CA TYR A 207 28.34 -7.93 16.15
C TYR A 207 27.76 -7.70 14.76
N ARG A 208 27.80 -8.73 13.92
CA ARG A 208 27.15 -8.79 12.62
C ARG A 208 26.27 -10.02 12.56
N ASN A 209 24.97 -9.84 12.37
CA ASN A 209 23.97 -10.91 12.36
C ASN A 209 24.10 -11.83 13.59
N GLY A 210 24.35 -11.25 14.77
CA GLY A 210 24.54 -11.98 16.03
C GLY A 210 25.95 -12.58 16.24
N VAL A 211 26.83 -12.56 15.24
CA VAL A 211 28.20 -13.08 15.35
C VAL A 211 29.16 -11.95 15.72
N LEU A 212 30.01 -12.17 16.73
CA LEU A 212 31.04 -11.21 17.11
C LEU A 212 32.02 -11.01 15.94
N LEU A 213 32.16 -9.76 15.52
CA LEU A 213 33.07 -9.35 14.45
C LEU A 213 34.39 -8.83 15.02
N ASP A 214 34.32 -8.00 16.05
CA ASP A 214 35.50 -7.29 16.57
C ASP A 214 35.24 -6.78 18.00
N THR A 215 36.32 -6.58 18.76
CA THR A 215 36.31 -5.90 20.05
C THR A 215 37.22 -4.68 19.96
N LYS A 216 36.71 -3.52 20.34
CA LYS A 216 37.41 -2.24 20.26
C LYS A 216 37.55 -1.61 21.63
N GLU A 217 38.74 -1.08 21.89
CA GLU A 217 39.07 -0.39 23.12
C GLU A 217 39.59 1.02 22.80
N PHE A 218 39.17 2.00 23.60
CA PHE A 218 39.65 3.37 23.54
C PHE A 218 40.81 3.60 24.51
N THR A 219 41.63 4.59 24.19
CA THR A 219 42.57 5.16 25.16
C THR A 219 41.88 6.23 26.03
N LEU A 220 42.49 6.61 27.15
CA LEU A 220 42.04 7.71 28.00
C LEU A 220 42.24 9.12 27.38
N ARG A 221 42.71 9.20 26.12
CA ARG A 221 42.97 10.49 25.45
C ARG A 221 41.65 11.21 25.16
N ARG A 222 41.61 12.48 25.55
CA ARG A 222 40.44 13.35 25.43
C ARG A 222 40.48 14.14 24.15
N SER A 223 39.30 14.33 23.55
CA SER A 223 39.10 15.21 22.42
C SER A 223 38.97 16.66 22.91
N THR A 224 39.76 17.57 22.33
CA THR A 224 39.62 19.03 22.52
C THR A 224 38.71 19.68 21.48
N LYS A 225 38.39 18.97 20.38
CA LYS A 225 37.70 19.52 19.21
C LYS A 225 36.20 19.21 19.18
N TYR A 226 35.82 18.04 19.66
CA TYR A 226 34.44 17.57 19.70
C TYR A 226 33.85 17.73 21.09
N LYS A 227 32.61 18.22 21.16
CA LYS A 227 31.86 18.43 22.41
C LYS A 227 30.48 17.79 22.31
N ALA A 228 29.92 17.37 23.42
CA ALA A 228 28.54 16.91 23.52
C ALA A 228 27.91 17.49 24.79
N MET A 229 26.66 17.93 24.70
CA MET A 229 25.96 18.55 25.83
C MET A 229 25.83 17.55 26.99
N GLY A 230 26.20 17.98 28.21
CA GLY A 230 26.19 17.12 29.40
C GLY A 230 27.34 16.11 29.49
N VAL A 231 28.35 16.20 28.61
CA VAL A 231 29.52 15.31 28.60
C VAL A 231 30.80 16.13 28.73
N GLU A 232 31.42 16.06 29.91
CA GLU A 232 32.65 16.82 30.20
C GLU A 232 33.89 16.24 29.49
N HIS A 233 33.99 14.91 29.40
CA HIS A 233 35.18 14.22 28.91
C HIS A 233 34.82 13.20 27.83
N LEU A 234 35.09 13.58 26.58
CA LEU A 234 34.85 12.75 25.39
C LEU A 234 36.17 12.20 24.86
N THR A 235 36.20 10.93 24.46
CA THR A 235 37.39 10.33 23.85
C THR A 235 37.71 10.91 22.46
N ILE A 236 38.96 10.71 22.02
CA ILE A 236 39.29 10.78 20.59
C ILE A 236 38.44 9.74 19.85
N GLY A 237 37.77 10.16 18.78
CA GLY A 237 36.85 9.29 18.05
C GLY A 237 37.56 8.18 17.29
N MET A 238 36.94 7.01 17.29
CA MET A 238 37.36 5.85 16.52
C MET A 238 36.57 5.79 15.22
N LYS A 239 37.27 5.64 14.09
CA LYS A 239 36.68 5.42 12.77
C LYS A 239 36.82 3.95 12.42
N ILE A 240 35.71 3.29 12.14
CA ILE A 240 35.67 1.86 11.81
C ILE A 240 35.01 1.71 10.45
N GLU A 241 35.65 0.95 9.56
CA GLU A 241 35.10 0.69 8.23
C GLU A 241 34.34 -0.64 8.24
N LEU A 242 33.06 -0.58 7.88
CA LEU A 242 32.21 -1.73 7.71
C LEU A 242 32.13 -2.03 6.22
N ALA A 243 32.71 -3.16 5.80
CA ALA A 243 32.70 -3.59 4.41
C ALA A 243 31.26 -3.80 3.91
N GLY A 244 30.99 -3.39 2.66
CA GLY A 244 29.76 -3.74 1.95
C GLY A 244 29.59 -5.26 1.85
N GLN A 245 28.34 -5.72 1.82
CA GLN A 245 27.99 -7.14 1.79
C GLN A 245 26.87 -7.41 0.79
N SER A 246 26.82 -8.62 0.24
CA SER A 246 25.69 -9.07 -0.56
C SER A 246 24.49 -9.32 0.35
N GLY A 247 23.48 -8.46 0.29
CA GLY A 247 22.25 -8.57 1.08
C GLY A 247 22.21 -7.72 2.36
N PRO A 248 21.07 -7.77 3.09
CA PRO A 248 20.88 -7.02 4.31
C PRO A 248 21.76 -7.58 5.44
N ALA A 249 22.49 -6.69 6.11
CA ALA A 249 23.28 -7.04 7.30
C ALA A 249 22.80 -6.23 8.50
N GLU A 250 22.53 -6.91 9.61
CA GLU A 250 22.28 -6.28 10.91
C GLU A 250 23.59 -6.17 11.67
N TYR A 251 23.87 -4.97 12.16
CA TYR A 251 25.00 -4.68 13.02
C TYR A 251 24.50 -4.29 14.41
N GLU A 252 25.20 -4.77 15.42
CA GLU A 252 24.93 -4.44 16.81
C GLU A 252 26.22 -4.01 17.52
N LEU A 253 26.14 -2.92 18.28
CA LEU A 253 27.21 -2.43 19.14
C LEU A 253 26.80 -2.64 20.59
N ARG A 254 27.65 -3.31 21.37
CA ARG A 254 27.43 -3.55 22.80
C ARG A 254 28.63 -3.07 23.59
N ALA A 255 28.41 -2.27 24.62
CA ALA A 255 29.49 -1.93 25.52
C ALA A 255 29.84 -3.13 26.40
N VAL A 256 31.14 -3.31 26.64
CA VAL A 256 31.65 -4.32 27.59
C VAL A 256 32.10 -3.65 28.87
N SER A 257 32.65 -2.43 28.77
CA SER A 257 32.92 -1.56 29.92
C SER A 257 31.66 -0.78 30.33
N ASP A 258 31.58 -0.40 31.60
CA ASP A 258 30.51 0.47 32.14
C ASP A 258 30.71 1.94 31.73
N HIS A 259 30.70 2.18 30.42
CA HIS A 259 30.88 3.49 29.80
C HIS A 259 29.72 3.77 28.87
N MET A 260 29.42 5.06 28.70
CA MET A 260 28.44 5.50 27.71
C MET A 260 29.13 5.76 26.39
N PHE A 261 28.66 5.11 25.33
CA PHE A 261 29.21 5.25 23.99
C PHE A 261 28.24 5.96 23.07
N PHE A 262 28.81 6.64 22.07
CA PHE A 262 28.10 7.39 21.05
C PHE A 262 28.58 6.93 19.69
N ALA A 263 27.67 6.40 18.88
CA ALA A 263 27.98 5.86 17.56
C ALA A 263 27.18 6.53 16.45
N ARG A 264 27.83 6.78 15.31
CA ARG A 264 27.18 7.30 14.10
C ARG A 264 27.61 6.47 12.88
N PRO A 265 26.73 5.63 12.33
CA PRO A 265 26.99 4.95 11.07
C PRO A 265 26.65 5.89 9.90
N VAL A 266 27.52 5.93 8.89
CA VAL A 266 27.39 6.77 7.70
C VAL A 266 27.69 5.94 6.46
N LEU A 267 26.77 5.88 5.49
CA LEU A 267 27.02 5.22 4.21
C LEU A 267 28.10 5.96 3.42
N ARG A 268 29.11 5.25 2.91
CA ARG A 268 30.07 5.86 1.96
C ARG A 268 29.37 6.14 0.64
N LYS A 269 29.62 7.30 0.02
CA LYS A 269 29.12 7.65 -1.32
C LYS A 269 29.51 6.55 -2.33
N ALA A 270 28.62 6.24 -3.27
CA ALA A 270 29.00 5.41 -4.41
C ALA A 270 29.97 6.25 -5.26
N ASN A 271 31.14 5.70 -5.56
CA ASN A 271 32.04 6.27 -6.55
C ASN A 271 31.54 5.93 -7.95
#